data_AF-A0A800JQ26-F1
#
_entry.id   AF-A0A800JQ26-F1
#
_cell.length_a   1.000
_cell.length_b   1.000
_cell.length_c   1.000
_cell.angle_alpha   90.00
_cell.angle_beta   90.00
_cell.angle_gamma   90.00
#
_symmetry.space_group_name_H-M   'P 1'
#
loop_
_entity.id
_entity.type
_entity.pdbx_description
1 polymer ?
#
loop_
_entity_poly.entity_id
_entity_poly.type
_entity_poly.pdbx_seq_one_letter_code
_entity_poly.pdbx_strand_id
1 'polypeptide(L)' 'MNYKEIISSISNKDFHPIYFLMGEEPFYIDKISDYISDNVLESQEKEFNQSVL' A
#
# COMPACT_ATOMS: atom_id res chain seq x y z
N MET A 1 -13.12 6.15 1.38
CA MET A 1 -12.51 4.83 1.63
C MET A 1 -11.87 4.85 2.99
N ASN A 2 -12.24 3.93 3.87
CA ASN A 2 -11.61 3.74 5.17
C ASN A 2 -10.32 2.91 5.00
N TYR A 3 -9.32 3.10 5.86
CA TYR A 3 -8.13 2.25 6.01
C TYR A 3 -8.41 0.75 5.78
N LYS A 4 -9.44 0.20 6.45
CA LYS A 4 -9.76 -1.24 6.36
C LYS A 4 -10.18 -1.66 4.95
N GLU A 5 -10.91 -0.79 4.24
CA GLU A 5 -11.37 -1.05 2.88
C GLU A 5 -10.20 -1.04 1.90
N ILE A 6 -9.25 -0.12 2.08
CA ILE A 6 -8.04 -0.04 1.25
C ILE A 6 -7.22 -1.33 1.40
N ILE A 7 -6.91 -1.73 2.64
CA ILE A 7 -6.18 -2.98 2.92
C ILE A 7 -6.90 -4.19 2.33
N SER A 8 -8.23 -4.28 2.51
CA SER A 8 -9.02 -5.38 1.98
C SER A 8 -9.03 -5.43 0.44
N SER A 9 -8.99 -4.28 -0.23
CA SER A 9 -8.97 -4.22 -1.70
C SER A 9 -7.60 -4.68 -2.21
N ILE A 10 -6.52 -4.19 -1.60
CA ILE A 10 -5.13 -4.59 -1.91
C ILE A 10 -4.94 -6.09 -1.66
N SER A 11 -5.46 -6.64 -0.56
CA SER A 11 -5.35 -8.09 -0.28
C SER A 11 -6.09 -8.94 -1.30
N ASN A 12 -7.19 -8.42 -1.86
CA ASN A 12 -7.98 -9.07 -2.92
C ASN A 12 -7.39 -8.84 -4.32
N LYS A 13 -6.23 -8.18 -4.42
CA LYS A 13 -5.57 -7.78 -5.68
C LYS A 13 -6.43 -6.85 -6.55
N ASP A 14 -7.39 -6.15 -5.95
CA ASP A 14 -8.17 -5.10 -6.59
C ASP A 14 -7.44 -3.77 -6.41
N PHE A 15 -6.42 -3.56 -7.23
CA PHE A 15 -5.52 -2.42 -7.10
C PHE A 15 -6.03 -1.20 -7.87
N HIS A 16 -6.05 -0.06 -7.18
CA HIS A 16 -6.11 1.24 -7.84
C HIS A 16 -4.70 1.61 -8.34
N PRO A 17 -4.58 2.27 -9.50
CA PRO A 17 -3.27 2.61 -10.06
C PRO A 17 -2.50 3.64 -9.22
N ILE A 18 -3.22 4.47 -8.45
CA ILE A 18 -2.64 5.53 -7.60
C ILE A 18 -3.43 5.60 -6.29
N TYR A 19 -2.73 5.65 -5.16
CA TYR A 19 -3.29 5.89 -3.84
C TYR A 19 -2.76 7.20 -3.26
N PHE A 20 -3.66 8.15 -3.00
CA PHE A 20 -3.32 9.35 -2.22
C PHE A 20 -3.64 9.09 -0.74
N LEU A 21 -2.61 8.86 0.08
CA LEU A 21 -2.76 8.63 1.51
C LEU A 21 -2.66 9.97 2.26
N MET A 22 -3.75 10.35 2.92
CA MET A 22 -3.87 11.61 3.66
C MET A 22 -4.83 11.40 4.84
N GLY A 23 -4.56 12.07 5.95
CA GLY A 23 -5.44 12.06 7.11
C GLY A 23 -4.80 12.75 8.31
N GLU A 24 -5.58 12.92 9.37
CA GLU A 24 -5.11 13.51 10.63
C GLU A 24 -4.26 12.54 11.45
N GLU A 25 -4.38 11.24 11.18
CA GLU A 25 -3.74 10.14 11.92
C GLU A 25 -2.68 9.45 11.05
N PRO A 26 -1.39 9.83 11.18
CA PRO A 26 -0.30 9.30 10.34
C PRO A 26 -0.11 7.79 10.47
N PHE A 27 -0.45 7.22 11.62
CA PHE A 27 -0.36 5.79 11.88
C PHE A 27 -1.05 4.94 10.79
N TYR A 28 -2.20 5.39 10.27
CA TYR A 28 -2.88 4.64 9.20
C TYR A 28 -2.21 4.79 7.84
N ILE A 29 -1.53 5.91 7.60
CA ILE A 29 -0.73 6.11 6.38
C ILE A 29 0.42 5.10 6.39
N ASP A 30 1.18 5.06 7.49
CA ASP A 30 2.29 4.12 7.66
C ASP A 30 1.82 2.66 7.52
N LYS A 31 0.69 2.31 8.15
CA LYS A 31 0.13 0.95 8.04
C LYS A 31 -0.23 0.56 6.62
N ILE A 32 -0.74 1.48 5.81
CA ILE A 32 -1.07 1.19 4.41
C ILE A 32 0.20 1.10 3.56
N SER A 33 1.13 2.05 3.72
CA SER A 33 2.37 2.05 2.95
C SER A 33 3.22 0.81 3.23
N ASP A 34 3.33 0.41 4.51
CA ASP A 34 4.06 -0.79 4.92
C ASP A 34 3.40 -2.03 4.33
N TYR A 35 2.06 -2.14 4.43
CA TYR A 35 1.34 -3.29 3.89
C TYR A 35 1.53 -3.42 2.37
N ILE A 36 1.47 -2.31 1.63
CA ILE A 36 1.73 -2.29 0.19
C ILE A 36 3.14 -2.75 -0.11
N SER A 37 4.13 -2.13 0.53
CA SER A 37 5.56 -2.44 0.36
C SER A 37 5.85 -3.91 0.64
N ASP A 38 5.21 -4.49 1.66
CA ASP A 38 5.51 -5.85 2.10
C ASP A 38 4.81 -6.93 1.26
N ASN A 39 3.60 -6.67 0.77
CA ASN A 39 2.71 -7.72 0.24
C ASN A 39 2.39 -7.62 -1.26
N VAL A 40 2.61 -6.48 -1.92
CA VAL A 40 2.19 -6.30 -3.32
C VAL A 40 3.18 -6.91 -4.31
N LEU A 41 4.48 -6.87 -4.00
CA LEU A 41 5.55 -7.37 -4.85
C LEU A 41 6.27 -8.54 -4.19
N GLU A 42 6.67 -9.53 -4.99
CA GLU A 42 7.60 -10.56 -4.54
C GLU A 42 8.99 -9.94 -4.28
N SER A 43 9.79 -10.57 -3.42
CA SER A 43 11.09 -10.01 -3.00
C SER A 43 12.01 -9.67 -4.18
N GLN A 44 12.02 -10.48 -5.23
CA GLN A 44 12.83 -10.26 -6.43
C GLN A 44 12.31 -9.08 -7.26
N GLU A 45 11.01 -8.83 -7.26
CA GLU A 45 10.39 -7.73 -8.01
C GLU A 45 10.66 -6.38 -7.34
N LYS A 46 10.76 -6.34 -6.01
CA LYS A 46 11.03 -5.10 -5.26
C LYS A 46 12.31 -4.41 -5.70
N GLU A 47 13.35 -5.16 -6.07
CA GLU A 47 14.64 -4.62 -6.53
C GLU A 47 14.51 -3.75 -7.79
N PHE A 48 13.51 -4.01 -8.63
CA PHE A 48 13.34 -3.33 -9.92
C PHE A 48 12.09 -2.46 -9.98
N ASN A 49 11.01 -2.86 -9.32
CA ASN A 49 9.68 -2.27 -9.44
C ASN A 49 9.29 -1.38 -8.25
N GLN A 50 10.04 -1.42 -7.15
CA GLN A 50 9.80 -0.55 -6.00
C GLN A 50 10.85 0.56 -5.94
N SER A 51 10.40 1.79 -5.72
CA SER A 51 11.27 2.94 -5.46
C SER A 51 10.67 3.79 -4.35
N VAL A 52 11.50 4.21 -3.40
CA VAL A 52 11.14 5.10 -2.30
C VAL A 52 12.00 6.35 -2.45
N LEU A 53 11.35 7.51 -2.51
CA LEU A 53 11.96 8.82 -2.79
C LEU A 53 11.92 9.74 -1.56
#